data_AF-K1YLG4-F1
#
_entry.id   AF-K1YLG4-F1
#
_cell.length_a   1.000
_cell.length_b   1.000
_cell.length_c   1.000
_cell.angle_alpha   90.00
_cell.angle_beta   90.00
_cell.angle_gamma   90.00
#
_symmetry.space_group_name_H-M   'P 1'
#
loop_
_entity.id
_entity.type
_entity.pdbx_description
1 polymer ?
#
loop_
_entity_poly.entity_id
_entity_poly.type
_entity_poly.pdbx_seq_one_letter_code
_entity_poly.pdbx_strand_id
1 'polypeptide(L)'
;MEHNFLKSIFLGDQSEKTPTPTTESPKTESQPDKVDLDRRNFLKMGLGLAVGATLGLEGKAFAETGKELSEKEIHDSQEKLTDEMMAWSYSVETDYGLPESRSMTEKDLVRKMMLESGMPKKIERLFLQIAKIPNYVGRLTNIYEYLKDANCHGLFLTYANKAGLTRAQIGFSIDTNVPNFYSIHTKDFLPSAKNVSAGDMDSRQNPHPEISLSEEIAAYIVADLINKFPAWSSKEKKAKFLEIINDPKIRKIAEAHDMTIAEFYSLIKATVSYEEEHGAGEGREAIVKRIISEQQSFHQREILGPNTAKLITIAGDHGFSNNETCAVASAVGIADNRVVKFTVEKDSDCAKITQGFLKSISDCPERTTIFVNAHGQMDHIHLSRHDNGDIPIEIVAKTLIDKVIISKNPEILGSMTFVFDNCLSYNFAKALVKAMKKIHDGLTDNNLVDFSKIKMPTIITAAHEASPSYIGHSINNSLKSQIGGIRKERAVTGRRLAQEVQPDIYRDSDLTIFSGQNG
;
A
#
# COMPACT_ATOMS: atom_id res chain seq x y z
N MET A 1 -33.95 -45.33 4.38
CA MET A 1 -34.27 -44.19 5.26
C MET A 1 -33.90 -42.92 4.51
N GLU A 2 -34.55 -42.61 3.40
CA GLU A 2 -35.95 -42.16 3.21
C GLU A 2 -36.27 -40.76 3.75
N HIS A 3 -36.75 -39.96 2.78
CA HIS A 3 -37.63 -38.79 2.84
C HIS A 3 -37.04 -37.41 3.23
N ASN A 4 -36.94 -36.46 2.29
CA ASN A 4 -37.99 -35.69 1.57
C ASN A 4 -38.65 -34.61 2.44
N PHE A 5 -38.41 -33.35 2.10
CA PHE A 5 -39.42 -32.29 2.19
C PHE A 5 -39.24 -31.24 1.06
N LEU A 6 -39.92 -31.52 -0.06
CA LEU A 6 -40.65 -30.63 -1.00
C LEU A 6 -40.38 -29.11 -0.91
N LYS A 7 -40.08 -28.33 -1.97
CA LYS A 7 -40.60 -28.27 -3.36
C LYS A 7 -42.14 -28.32 -3.48
N SER A 8 -42.77 -27.14 -3.39
CA SER A 8 -43.90 -26.75 -4.25
C SER A 8 -44.21 -25.26 -4.07
N ILE A 9 -44.12 -24.47 -5.14
CA ILE A 9 -45.26 -23.84 -5.82
C ILE A 9 -44.74 -23.37 -7.19
N PHE A 10 -45.29 -23.99 -8.23
CA PHE A 10 -45.09 -23.69 -9.65
C PHE A 10 -46.12 -22.64 -10.11
N LEU A 11 -45.70 -21.85 -11.10
CA LEU A 11 -46.45 -21.32 -12.27
C LEU A 11 -47.68 -20.41 -12.05
N GLY A 12 -47.53 -19.19 -12.57
CA GLY A 12 -48.61 -18.38 -13.11
C GLY A 12 -48.12 -17.72 -14.39
N ASP A 13 -48.87 -17.98 -15.47
CA ASP A 13 -48.58 -17.72 -16.87
C ASP A 13 -48.77 -16.25 -17.30
N GLN A 14 -48.37 -15.98 -18.53
CA GLN A 14 -48.22 -14.71 -19.25
C GLN A 14 -49.36 -13.68 -19.18
N SER A 15 -48.98 -12.39 -19.24
CA SER A 15 -49.65 -11.42 -20.12
C SER A 15 -48.73 -10.26 -20.49
N GLU A 16 -48.62 -10.03 -21.80
CA GLU A 16 -48.01 -8.89 -22.47
C GLU A 16 -48.46 -7.54 -21.90
N LYS A 17 -47.53 -6.59 -21.77
CA LYS A 17 -47.77 -5.15 -21.95
C LYS A 17 -46.45 -4.39 -22.05
N THR A 18 -46.13 -3.97 -23.26
CA THR A 18 -45.18 -2.91 -23.59
C THR A 18 -45.63 -1.59 -22.96
N PRO A 19 -44.71 -0.80 -22.37
CA PRO A 19 -44.90 0.64 -22.23
C PRO A 19 -43.92 1.42 -23.12
N THR A 20 -44.52 2.32 -23.87
CA THR A 20 -43.93 3.40 -24.68
C THR A 20 -43.16 4.39 -23.78
N PRO A 21 -42.18 5.15 -24.30
CA PRO A 21 -41.25 5.92 -23.49
C PRO A 21 -41.84 7.29 -23.12
N THR A 22 -41.92 7.57 -21.82
CA THR A 22 -42.16 8.93 -21.31
C THR A 22 -40.85 9.67 -21.14
N THR A 23 -40.75 10.78 -21.86
CA THR A 23 -39.75 11.84 -21.73
C THR A 23 -39.98 12.59 -20.43
N GLU A 24 -39.07 12.51 -19.46
CA GLU A 24 -38.99 13.45 -18.35
C GLU A 24 -37.62 14.13 -18.32
N SER A 25 -37.66 15.46 -18.30
CA SER A 25 -36.54 16.39 -18.16
C SER A 25 -35.84 16.23 -16.80
N PRO A 26 -34.56 16.64 -16.68
CA PRO A 26 -33.73 16.29 -15.53
C PRO A 26 -34.21 17.00 -14.26
N LYS A 27 -34.63 16.19 -13.27
CA LYS A 27 -34.74 16.64 -11.89
C LYS A 27 -33.33 16.82 -11.33
N THR A 28 -33.07 18.03 -10.87
CA THR A 28 -31.90 18.46 -10.14
C THR A 28 -31.80 17.60 -8.86
N GLU A 29 -30.80 16.75 -8.77
CA GLU A 29 -30.49 16.03 -7.52
C GLU A 29 -30.02 17.04 -6.48
N SER A 30 -30.82 17.14 -5.43
CA SER A 30 -30.53 17.80 -4.18
C SER A 30 -29.22 17.30 -3.59
N GLN A 31 -28.33 18.24 -3.26
CA GLN A 31 -27.17 17.99 -2.42
C GLN A 31 -27.58 17.28 -1.12
N PRO A 32 -26.80 16.30 -0.61
CA PRO A 32 -27.03 15.77 0.72
C PRO A 32 -26.55 16.78 1.76
N ASP A 33 -27.46 17.66 2.18
CA ASP A 33 -27.43 18.22 3.52
C ASP A 33 -27.58 17.06 4.51
N LYS A 34 -26.46 16.63 5.12
CA LYS A 34 -26.34 16.05 6.48
C LYS A 34 -24.98 15.39 6.70
N VAL A 35 -23.97 16.21 6.97
CA VAL A 35 -22.75 15.81 7.72
C VAL A 35 -22.54 16.72 8.94
N ASP A 36 -23.37 17.75 9.12
CA ASP A 36 -23.14 18.80 10.13
C ASP A 36 -23.71 18.46 11.52
N LEU A 37 -24.58 17.44 11.61
CA LEU A 37 -25.18 16.99 12.88
C LEU A 37 -24.22 16.13 13.72
N ASP A 38 -23.38 15.31 13.10
CA ASP A 38 -22.37 14.50 13.81
C ASP A 38 -21.17 15.31 14.27
N ARG A 39 -20.71 16.26 13.44
CA ARG A 39 -19.61 17.15 13.80
C ARG A 39 -19.92 17.98 15.04
N ARG A 40 -21.19 18.36 15.27
CA ARG A 40 -21.63 19.10 16.48
C ARG A 40 -21.68 18.22 17.73
N ASN A 41 -22.06 16.96 17.63
CA ASN A 41 -22.05 16.05 18.79
C ASN A 41 -20.61 15.61 19.13
N PHE A 42 -19.81 15.35 18.11
CA PHE A 42 -18.38 15.08 18.26
C PHE A 42 -17.60 16.29 18.79
N LEU A 43 -17.84 17.51 18.26
CA LEU A 43 -17.27 18.74 18.82
C LEU A 43 -17.76 19.01 20.24
N LYS A 44 -18.93 18.52 20.64
CA LYS A 44 -19.42 18.61 22.03
C LYS A 44 -18.74 17.58 22.95
N MET A 45 -18.35 16.40 22.46
CA MET A 45 -17.49 15.46 23.21
C MET A 45 -16.04 15.95 23.25
N GLY A 46 -15.52 16.51 22.16
CA GLY A 46 -14.23 17.21 22.09
C GLY A 46 -14.20 18.48 22.96
N LEU A 47 -15.29 19.24 23.00
CA LEU A 47 -15.49 20.32 23.99
C LEU A 47 -15.71 19.74 25.39
N GLY A 48 -16.32 18.59 25.58
CA GLY A 48 -16.48 17.97 26.90
C GLY A 48 -15.12 17.62 27.52
N LEU A 49 -14.22 17.07 26.71
CA LEU A 49 -12.82 16.82 27.08
C LEU A 49 -12.00 18.12 27.19
N ALA A 50 -12.26 19.13 26.35
CA ALA A 50 -11.58 20.44 26.41
C ALA A 50 -12.12 21.36 27.52
N VAL A 51 -13.38 21.21 27.95
CA VAL A 51 -14.03 21.96 29.05
C VAL A 51 -13.68 21.32 30.39
N GLY A 52 -13.52 19.99 30.45
CA GLY A 52 -12.83 19.34 31.57
C GLY A 52 -11.36 19.76 31.69
N ALA A 53 -10.70 20.13 30.59
CA ALA A 53 -9.32 20.63 30.57
C ALA A 53 -9.18 22.16 30.73
N THR A 54 -10.24 22.96 30.55
CA THR A 54 -10.16 24.44 30.66
C THR A 54 -10.56 24.99 32.03
N LEU A 55 -10.96 24.13 32.98
CA LEU A 55 -10.92 24.45 34.43
C LEU A 55 -9.56 24.11 35.08
N GLY A 56 -8.56 23.69 34.30
CA GLY A 56 -7.17 23.56 34.73
C GLY A 56 -6.34 24.78 34.34
N LEU A 57 -6.35 25.81 35.18
CA LEU A 57 -5.44 26.96 35.20
C LEU A 57 -3.97 26.57 35.50
N GLU A 58 -3.46 25.46 34.94
CA GLU A 58 -2.12 24.92 35.26
C GLU A 58 -1.18 24.87 34.04
N GLY A 59 -1.69 25.09 32.83
CA GLY A 59 -0.89 25.00 31.60
C GLY A 59 0.13 26.14 31.40
N LYS A 60 -0.02 27.28 32.09
CA LYS A 60 0.96 28.38 32.08
C LYS A 60 1.81 28.45 33.35
N ALA A 61 1.35 27.89 34.48
CA ALA A 61 2.10 27.90 35.74
C ALA A 61 3.21 26.82 35.80
N PHE A 62 3.12 25.75 35.02
CA PHE A 62 4.10 24.66 35.07
C PHE A 62 5.37 24.88 34.26
N ALA A 63 5.31 25.70 33.19
CA ALA A 63 6.51 26.03 32.42
C ALA A 63 7.41 27.04 33.16
N GLU A 64 6.85 27.81 34.10
CA GLU A 64 7.56 28.88 34.82
C GLU A 64 8.10 28.48 36.20
N THR A 65 7.71 27.34 36.77
CA THR A 65 8.06 27.00 38.16
C THR A 65 9.27 26.07 38.32
N GLY A 66 9.79 25.46 37.24
CA GLY A 66 10.98 24.59 37.32
C GLY A 66 10.86 23.43 38.32
N LYS A 67 9.65 23.13 38.81
CA LYS A 67 9.42 22.15 39.86
C LYS A 67 9.51 20.76 39.23
N GLU A 68 10.51 19.99 39.63
CA GLU A 68 10.60 18.58 39.26
C GLU A 68 9.43 17.83 39.90
N LEU A 69 8.61 17.20 39.05
CA LEU A 69 7.56 16.31 39.50
C LEU A 69 8.19 15.07 40.12
N SER A 70 7.60 14.59 41.20
CA SER A 70 7.91 13.27 41.75
C SER A 70 7.56 12.17 40.76
N GLU A 71 8.22 11.01 40.87
CA GLU A 71 7.91 9.84 40.04
C GLU A 71 6.43 9.44 40.12
N LYS A 72 5.81 9.61 41.30
CA LYS A 72 4.38 9.37 41.51
C LYS A 72 3.51 10.31 40.69
N GLU A 73 3.80 11.61 40.67
CA GLU A 73 3.01 12.57 39.89
C GLU A 73 3.13 12.31 38.38
N ILE A 74 4.28 11.83 37.92
CA ILE A 74 4.49 11.42 36.53
C ILE A 74 3.71 10.15 36.21
N HIS A 75 3.64 9.21 37.15
CA HIS A 75 2.82 8.01 37.03
C HIS A 75 1.32 8.33 36.94
N ASP A 76 0.81 9.13 37.87
CA ASP A 76 -0.60 9.54 37.90
C ASP A 76 -0.97 10.30 36.62
N SER A 77 -0.05 11.13 36.09
CA SER A 77 -0.24 11.84 34.81
C SER A 77 -0.30 10.90 33.61
N GLN A 78 0.52 9.84 33.61
CA GLN A 78 0.54 8.83 32.57
C GLN A 78 -0.75 8.00 32.57
N GLU A 79 -1.20 7.53 33.73
CA GLU A 79 -2.44 6.75 33.87
C GLU A 79 -3.63 7.56 33.39
N LYS A 80 -3.75 8.80 33.87
CA LYS A 80 -4.82 9.73 33.43
C LYS A 80 -4.81 9.92 31.91
N LEU A 81 -3.64 10.12 31.30
CA LEU A 81 -3.54 10.26 29.84
C LEU A 81 -3.94 8.98 29.11
N THR A 82 -3.56 7.81 29.66
CA THR A 82 -3.92 6.50 29.09
C THR A 82 -5.44 6.29 29.12
N ASP A 83 -6.11 6.66 30.21
CA ASP A 83 -7.58 6.57 30.35
C ASP A 83 -8.28 7.53 29.37
N GLU A 84 -7.79 8.75 29.24
CA GLU A 84 -8.32 9.72 28.26
C GLU A 84 -8.18 9.20 26.82
N MET A 85 -7.02 8.61 26.48
CA MET A 85 -6.78 8.02 25.15
C MET A 85 -7.63 6.77 24.90
N MET A 86 -7.83 5.93 25.92
CA MET A 86 -8.72 4.76 25.84
C MET A 86 -10.16 5.21 25.56
N ALA A 87 -10.67 6.19 26.30
CA ALA A 87 -12.01 6.72 26.10
C ALA A 87 -12.18 7.35 24.70
N TRP A 88 -11.16 8.07 24.23
CA TRP A 88 -11.15 8.61 22.87
C TRP A 88 -11.15 7.50 21.81
N SER A 89 -10.29 6.48 21.98
CA SER A 89 -10.19 5.35 21.06
C SER A 89 -11.52 4.60 20.95
N TYR A 90 -12.18 4.33 22.09
CA TYR A 90 -13.49 3.70 22.13
C TYR A 90 -14.58 4.52 21.40
N SER A 91 -14.56 5.85 21.56
CA SER A 91 -15.47 6.73 20.82
C SER A 91 -15.23 6.65 19.31
N VAL A 92 -13.97 6.69 18.88
CA VAL A 92 -13.59 6.59 17.47
C VAL A 92 -13.98 5.23 16.89
N GLU A 93 -13.74 4.14 17.62
CA GLU A 93 -14.13 2.79 17.20
C GLU A 93 -15.65 2.66 17.07
N THR A 94 -16.40 3.26 17.99
CA THR A 94 -17.88 3.26 17.94
C THR A 94 -18.39 3.99 16.69
N ASP A 95 -17.80 5.13 16.34
CA ASP A 95 -18.28 5.98 15.25
C ASP A 95 -17.76 5.54 13.86
N TYR A 96 -16.52 5.02 13.80
CA TYR A 96 -15.81 4.75 12.55
C TYR A 96 -15.39 3.28 12.35
N GLY A 97 -15.48 2.45 13.39
CA GLY A 97 -15.00 1.06 13.41
C GLY A 97 -13.51 0.92 13.74
N LEU A 98 -13.04 -0.33 13.73
CA LEU A 98 -11.63 -0.69 13.93
C LEU A 98 -10.73 -0.10 12.83
N PRO A 99 -9.44 0.20 13.10
CA PRO A 99 -8.53 0.85 12.15
C PRO A 99 -8.51 0.24 10.73
N GLU A 100 -8.42 -1.08 10.61
CA GLU A 100 -8.40 -1.84 9.35
C GLU A 100 -9.73 -1.85 8.60
N SER A 101 -10.83 -1.50 9.30
CA SER A 101 -12.18 -1.44 8.73
C SER A 101 -12.54 -0.06 8.15
N ARG A 102 -11.68 0.94 8.36
CA ARG A 102 -11.90 2.33 7.93
C ARG A 102 -11.55 2.54 6.45
N SER A 103 -12.38 3.31 5.76
CA SER A 103 -12.03 3.94 4.48
C SER A 103 -10.83 4.89 4.65
N MET A 104 -10.12 5.22 3.56
CA MET A 104 -9.00 6.16 3.63
C MET A 104 -9.45 7.55 4.13
N THR A 105 -10.65 7.98 3.75
CA THR A 105 -11.24 9.25 4.23
C THR A 105 -11.54 9.23 5.72
N GLU A 106 -12.08 8.12 6.26
CA GLU A 106 -12.28 7.97 7.71
C GLU A 106 -10.93 7.96 8.45
N LYS A 107 -9.90 7.30 7.91
CA LYS A 107 -8.54 7.32 8.49
C LYS A 107 -7.99 8.75 8.57
N ASP A 108 -8.12 9.53 7.50
CA ASP A 108 -7.73 10.96 7.49
C ASP A 108 -8.49 11.77 8.54
N LEU A 109 -9.79 11.53 8.68
CA LEU A 109 -10.64 12.24 9.63
C LEU A 109 -10.24 11.92 11.07
N VAL A 110 -10.04 10.63 11.39
CA VAL A 110 -9.60 10.18 12.71
C VAL A 110 -8.23 10.75 13.05
N ARG A 111 -7.27 10.70 12.11
CA ARG A 111 -5.95 11.33 12.25
C ARG A 111 -6.07 12.82 12.57
N LYS A 112 -6.88 13.55 11.80
CA LYS A 112 -7.14 14.97 12.03
C LYS A 112 -7.75 15.23 13.42
N MET A 113 -8.71 14.42 13.84
CA MET A 113 -9.35 14.52 15.17
C MET A 113 -8.33 14.33 16.30
N MET A 114 -7.42 13.36 16.18
CA MET A 114 -6.33 13.16 17.15
C MET A 114 -5.42 14.39 17.23
N LEU A 115 -4.99 14.91 16.07
CA LEU A 115 -4.13 16.09 15.99
C LEU A 115 -4.78 17.35 16.61
N GLU A 116 -6.10 17.48 16.51
CA GLU A 116 -6.88 18.62 17.04
C GLU A 116 -7.34 18.44 18.51
N SER A 117 -7.26 17.22 19.07
CA SER A 117 -7.79 16.87 20.41
C SER A 117 -7.06 17.50 21.61
N GLY A 118 -5.89 18.09 21.38
CA GLY A 118 -4.99 18.53 22.46
C GLY A 118 -4.20 17.40 23.14
N MET A 119 -4.52 16.12 22.87
CA MET A 119 -3.73 14.96 23.32
C MET A 119 -2.25 15.04 22.88
N PRO A 120 -1.90 15.45 21.64
CA PRO A 120 -0.50 15.56 21.23
C PRO A 120 0.35 16.41 22.18
N LYS A 121 -0.20 17.54 22.68
CA LYS A 121 0.49 18.41 23.64
C LYS A 121 0.65 17.76 25.02
N LYS A 122 -0.34 16.96 25.46
CA LYS A 122 -0.25 16.21 26.72
C LYS A 122 0.83 15.12 26.63
N ILE A 123 0.88 14.40 25.51
CA ILE A 123 1.90 13.37 25.23
C ILE A 123 3.29 14.01 25.18
N GLU A 124 3.48 15.12 24.46
CA GLU A 124 4.76 15.83 24.40
C GLU A 124 5.28 16.22 25.79
N ARG A 125 4.41 16.75 26.65
CA ARG A 125 4.76 17.09 28.05
C ARG A 125 5.17 15.87 28.85
N LEU A 126 4.44 14.76 28.71
CA LEU A 126 4.76 13.51 29.39
C LEU A 126 6.16 13.00 29.00
N PHE A 127 6.53 13.06 27.72
CA PHE A 127 7.86 12.70 27.25
C PHE A 127 8.98 13.55 27.89
N LEU A 128 8.77 14.87 27.98
CA LEU A 128 9.72 15.79 28.61
C LEU A 128 9.89 15.51 30.12
N GLN A 129 8.86 15.00 30.79
CA GLN A 129 8.91 14.60 32.19
C GLN A 129 9.62 13.26 32.35
N ILE A 130 9.29 12.28 31.51
CA ILE A 130 9.83 10.91 31.56
C ILE A 130 11.32 10.85 31.24
N ALA A 131 11.84 11.74 30.38
CA ALA A 131 13.27 11.77 30.07
C ALA A 131 14.17 12.00 31.29
N LYS A 132 13.61 12.47 32.41
CA LYS A 132 14.31 12.64 33.68
C LYS A 132 14.35 11.38 34.55
N ILE A 133 13.61 10.33 34.19
CA ILE A 133 13.49 9.08 34.95
C ILE A 133 13.94 7.89 34.09
N PRO A 134 15.10 7.28 34.37
CA PRO A 134 15.51 6.05 33.70
C PRO A 134 14.49 4.92 33.87
N ASN A 135 14.26 4.11 32.83
CA ASN A 135 13.37 2.92 32.78
C ASN A 135 11.85 3.16 32.73
N TYR A 136 11.38 4.40 32.62
CA TYR A 136 9.94 4.69 32.61
C TYR A 136 9.27 4.53 31.22
N VAL A 137 10.07 4.44 30.16
CA VAL A 137 9.61 4.47 28.76
C VAL A 137 8.87 3.21 28.34
N GLY A 138 9.19 2.05 28.92
CA GLY A 138 8.50 0.78 28.62
C GLY A 138 7.01 0.77 28.99
N ARG A 139 6.53 1.78 29.74
CA ARG A 139 5.12 1.93 30.09
C ARG A 139 4.32 2.73 29.05
N LEU A 140 4.97 3.28 28.03
CA LEU A 140 4.32 4.11 26.99
C LEU A 140 3.70 3.30 25.84
N THR A 141 3.73 1.97 25.89
CA THR A 141 3.20 1.10 24.83
C THR A 141 1.73 1.39 24.51
N ASN A 142 0.87 1.56 25.52
CA ASN A 142 -0.55 1.86 25.27
C ASN A 142 -0.74 3.20 24.53
N ILE A 143 0.07 4.21 24.87
CA ILE A 143 0.03 5.51 24.17
C ILE A 143 0.45 5.34 22.71
N TYR A 144 1.49 4.53 22.45
CA TYR A 144 1.90 4.21 21.08
C TYR A 144 0.79 3.52 20.30
N GLU A 145 0.13 2.52 20.88
CA GLU A 145 -0.95 1.77 20.24
C GLU A 145 -2.16 2.67 19.92
N TYR A 146 -2.59 3.55 20.83
CA TYR A 146 -3.66 4.50 20.55
C TYR A 146 -3.29 5.56 19.51
N LEU A 147 -2.04 6.01 19.49
CA LEU A 147 -1.56 6.89 18.42
C LEU A 147 -1.53 6.14 17.08
N LYS A 148 -1.16 4.86 17.06
CA LYS A 148 -1.15 4.01 15.87
C LYS A 148 -2.55 3.83 15.32
N ASP A 149 -3.54 3.54 16.16
CA ASP A 149 -4.93 3.42 15.74
C ASP A 149 -5.48 4.72 15.13
N ALA A 150 -4.87 5.86 15.44
CA ALA A 150 -5.17 7.16 14.87
C ALA A 150 -4.24 7.55 13.68
N ASN A 151 -3.36 6.66 13.23
CA ASN A 151 -2.29 6.94 12.25
C ASN A 151 -1.40 8.14 12.64
N CYS A 152 -1.13 8.34 13.93
CA CYS A 152 -0.34 9.44 14.51
C CYS A 152 0.89 8.97 15.30
N HIS A 153 1.26 7.69 15.23
CA HIS A 153 2.36 7.09 16.01
C HIS A 153 3.74 7.66 15.68
N GLY A 154 3.92 8.39 14.58
CA GLY A 154 5.13 9.18 14.32
C GLY A 154 5.39 10.26 15.38
N LEU A 155 4.34 10.81 15.98
CA LEU A 155 4.47 11.82 17.04
C LEU A 155 5.22 11.26 18.25
N PHE A 156 5.04 9.97 18.53
CA PHE A 156 5.75 9.28 19.60
C PHE A 156 7.27 9.37 19.41
N LEU A 157 7.76 9.11 18.19
CA LEU A 157 9.18 9.25 17.84
C LEU A 157 9.66 10.69 17.93
N THR A 158 8.87 11.63 17.42
CA THR A 158 9.22 13.06 17.46
C THR A 158 9.32 13.58 18.88
N TYR A 159 8.39 13.22 19.76
CA TYR A 159 8.43 13.64 21.16
C TYR A 159 9.56 12.95 21.95
N ALA A 160 9.82 11.67 21.67
CA ALA A 160 10.95 10.97 22.27
C ALA A 160 12.29 11.63 21.87
N ASN A 161 12.48 11.95 20.59
CA ASN A 161 13.68 12.65 20.10
C ASN A 161 13.83 14.04 20.72
N LYS A 162 12.75 14.82 20.83
CA LYS A 162 12.75 16.14 21.49
C LYS A 162 13.14 16.04 22.96
N ALA A 163 12.74 14.97 23.63
CA ALA A 163 13.07 14.70 25.02
C ALA A 163 14.49 14.11 25.20
N GLY A 164 15.26 13.93 24.11
CA GLY A 164 16.62 13.41 24.16
C GLY A 164 16.70 11.89 24.41
N LEU A 165 15.59 11.18 24.23
CA LEU A 165 15.55 9.72 24.39
C LEU A 165 16.15 9.02 23.17
N THR A 166 17.02 8.04 23.41
CA THR A 166 17.57 7.17 22.36
C THR A 166 16.60 6.06 21.98
N ARG A 167 16.73 5.49 20.78
CA ARG A 167 15.94 4.30 20.36
C ARG A 167 16.03 3.15 21.36
N ALA A 168 17.21 2.90 21.93
CA ALA A 168 17.40 1.87 22.95
C ALA A 168 16.60 2.15 24.23
N GLN A 169 16.47 3.42 24.64
CA GLN A 169 15.64 3.83 25.78
C GLN A 169 14.14 3.77 25.46
N ILE A 170 13.76 3.90 24.19
CA ILE A 170 12.40 3.68 23.69
C ILE A 170 12.08 2.18 23.51
N GLY A 171 12.99 1.31 23.98
CA GLY A 171 12.93 -0.14 23.83
C GLY A 171 11.52 -0.71 23.98
N PHE A 172 11.22 -1.67 23.10
CA PHE A 172 9.99 -2.45 22.94
C PHE A 172 8.94 -2.00 21.91
N SER A 173 8.52 -0.73 21.84
CA SER A 173 7.32 -0.36 21.06
C SER A 173 7.51 -0.27 19.53
N ILE A 174 8.75 -0.12 19.04
CA ILE A 174 9.01 0.23 17.62
C ILE A 174 9.77 -0.89 16.88
N ASP A 175 10.78 -1.49 17.52
CA ASP A 175 11.57 -2.57 16.90
C ASP A 175 10.78 -3.88 16.72
N THR A 176 9.69 -4.08 17.48
CA THR A 176 8.84 -5.28 17.38
C THR A 176 7.73 -5.15 16.32
N ASN A 177 7.40 -3.93 15.89
CA ASN A 177 6.26 -3.61 15.04
C ASN A 177 6.72 -2.90 13.75
N VAL A 178 7.67 -3.52 13.04
CA VAL A 178 8.30 -2.97 11.84
C VAL A 178 7.31 -2.52 10.74
N PRO A 179 6.19 -3.23 10.45
CA PRO A 179 5.17 -2.72 9.52
C PRO A 179 4.63 -1.34 9.90
N ASN A 180 4.50 -1.07 11.21
CA ASN A 180 3.99 0.21 11.69
C ASN A 180 5.02 1.32 11.53
N PHE A 181 6.33 1.05 11.55
CA PHE A 181 7.32 2.10 11.28
C PHE A 181 7.14 2.69 9.87
N TYR A 182 6.95 1.84 8.87
CA TYR A 182 6.82 2.28 7.48
C TYR A 182 5.51 3.03 7.18
N SER A 183 4.48 2.85 8.01
CA SER A 183 3.20 3.56 7.90
C SER A 183 3.21 4.96 8.54
N ILE A 184 4.30 5.33 9.24
CA ILE A 184 4.43 6.66 9.84
C ILE A 184 4.38 7.74 8.76
N HIS A 185 3.62 8.80 9.00
CA HIS A 185 3.57 9.96 8.11
C HIS A 185 4.77 10.89 8.30
N THR A 186 5.31 11.41 7.20
CA THR A 186 6.47 12.33 7.17
C THR A 186 6.23 13.62 7.94
N LYS A 187 4.98 14.08 8.08
CA LYS A 187 4.63 15.24 8.92
C LYS A 187 4.82 14.99 10.41
N ASP A 188 4.65 13.75 10.85
CA ASP A 188 4.78 13.39 12.26
C ASP A 188 6.22 13.10 12.60
N PHE A 189 6.93 12.42 11.72
CA PHE A 189 8.34 12.09 11.86
C PHE A 189 8.97 11.82 10.49
N LEU A 190 10.07 12.53 10.19
CA LEU A 190 10.84 12.35 8.96
C LEU A 190 12.24 11.80 9.28
N PRO A 191 12.54 10.52 8.95
CA PRO A 191 13.85 9.93 9.21
C PRO A 191 14.98 10.71 8.53
N SER A 192 16.14 10.77 9.17
CA SER A 192 17.40 11.25 8.58
C SER A 192 18.33 10.07 8.30
N ALA A 193 19.46 10.26 7.61
CA ALA A 193 20.34 9.14 7.25
C ALA A 193 20.79 8.27 8.45
N LYS A 194 20.95 8.85 9.64
CA LYS A 194 21.29 8.09 10.87
C LYS A 194 20.18 7.14 11.34
N ASN A 195 18.95 7.31 10.85
CA ASN A 195 17.79 6.50 11.19
C ASN A 195 17.54 5.37 10.20
N VAL A 196 18.23 5.38 9.05
CA VAL A 196 18.09 4.43 7.95
C VAL A 196 19.09 3.28 8.14
N SER A 197 18.57 2.07 8.12
CA SER A 197 19.34 0.83 8.11
C SER A 197 19.58 0.32 6.68
N ALA A 198 20.49 -0.66 6.52
CA ALA A 198 20.68 -1.31 5.22
C ALA A 198 19.39 -1.98 4.71
N GLY A 199 18.59 -2.54 5.63
CA GLY A 199 17.31 -3.18 5.35
C GLY A 199 16.22 -2.24 4.84
N ASP A 200 16.26 -0.96 5.23
CA ASP A 200 15.32 0.06 4.74
C ASP A 200 15.54 0.37 3.25
N MET A 201 16.79 0.21 2.79
CA MET A 201 17.18 0.44 1.39
C MET A 201 17.02 -0.82 0.54
N ASP A 202 17.30 -1.99 1.13
CA ASP A 202 17.32 -3.29 0.46
C ASP A 202 16.76 -4.37 1.38
N SER A 203 15.55 -4.88 1.07
CA SER A 203 14.85 -5.84 1.94
C SER A 203 15.62 -7.15 2.11
N ARG A 204 16.53 -7.49 1.18
CA ARG A 204 17.39 -8.69 1.28
C ARG A 204 18.37 -8.61 2.45
N GLN A 205 18.61 -7.41 2.98
CA GLN A 205 19.47 -7.20 4.15
C GLN A 205 18.72 -7.38 5.48
N ASN A 206 17.40 -7.60 5.45
CA ASN A 206 16.62 -7.91 6.64
C ASN A 206 16.64 -9.42 6.89
N PRO A 207 17.04 -9.89 8.10
CA PRO A 207 16.91 -11.29 8.44
C PRO A 207 15.43 -11.66 8.48
N HIS A 208 15.01 -12.66 7.71
CA HIS A 208 13.64 -13.18 7.76
C HIS A 208 13.53 -14.23 8.87
N PRO A 209 12.80 -13.96 9.95
CA PRO A 209 12.64 -14.94 11.03
C PRO A 209 11.72 -16.12 10.64
N GLU A 210 10.92 -15.97 9.58
CA GLU A 210 9.87 -16.95 9.22
C GLU A 210 10.29 -17.95 8.14
N ILE A 211 11.42 -17.72 7.46
CA ILE A 211 11.91 -18.70 6.50
C ILE A 211 12.51 -19.85 7.29
N SER A 212 11.83 -21.00 7.30
CA SER A 212 12.29 -22.26 7.91
C SER A 212 13.51 -22.89 7.21
N LEU A 213 14.40 -22.06 6.66
CA LEU A 213 15.75 -22.45 6.26
C LEU A 213 16.66 -22.20 7.46
N SER A 214 17.72 -22.99 7.62
CA SER A 214 18.74 -22.61 8.60
C SER A 214 19.28 -21.22 8.26
N GLU A 215 19.58 -20.41 9.28
CA GLU A 215 20.12 -19.06 9.10
C GLU A 215 21.32 -19.04 8.14
N GLU A 216 22.15 -20.09 8.16
CA GLU A 216 23.28 -20.27 7.24
C GLU A 216 22.87 -20.43 5.77
N ILE A 217 21.81 -21.21 5.47
CA ILE A 217 21.34 -21.41 4.11
C ILE A 217 20.64 -20.15 3.58
N ALA A 218 19.82 -19.50 4.42
CA ALA A 218 19.21 -18.22 4.07
C ALA A 218 20.28 -17.15 3.80
N ALA A 219 21.30 -17.06 4.65
CA ALA A 219 22.43 -16.14 4.47
C ALA A 219 23.23 -16.44 3.20
N TYR A 220 23.44 -17.72 2.87
CA TYR A 220 24.15 -18.12 1.64
C TYR A 220 23.37 -17.75 0.38
N ILE A 221 22.05 -18.02 0.33
CA ILE A 221 21.20 -17.69 -0.83
C ILE A 221 21.12 -16.17 -1.01
N VAL A 222 20.93 -15.43 0.08
CA VAL A 222 20.90 -13.96 0.05
C VAL A 222 22.26 -13.40 -0.38
N ALA A 223 23.37 -13.93 0.14
CA ALA A 223 24.71 -13.50 -0.25
C ALA A 223 25.00 -13.79 -1.73
N ASP A 224 24.62 -14.97 -2.24
CA ASP A 224 24.77 -15.33 -3.65
C ASP A 224 23.94 -14.42 -4.56
N LEU A 225 22.68 -14.14 -4.19
CA LEU A 225 21.80 -13.23 -4.93
C LEU A 225 22.36 -11.80 -4.94
N ILE A 226 22.83 -11.28 -3.80
CA ILE A 226 23.42 -9.94 -3.70
C ILE A 226 24.73 -9.86 -4.49
N ASN A 227 25.57 -10.90 -4.43
CA ASN A 227 26.82 -10.93 -5.18
C ASN A 227 26.58 -10.94 -6.69
N LYS A 228 25.59 -11.70 -7.16
CA LYS A 228 25.21 -11.77 -8.58
C LYS A 228 24.47 -10.51 -9.03
N PHE A 229 23.63 -9.93 -8.16
CA PHE A 229 22.78 -8.78 -8.45
C PHE A 229 22.82 -7.76 -7.31
N PRO A 230 23.85 -6.89 -7.27
CA PRO A 230 24.03 -5.96 -6.17
C PRO A 230 22.83 -5.04 -5.95
N ALA A 231 22.22 -4.49 -7.01
CA ALA A 231 21.07 -3.57 -6.93
C ALA A 231 21.24 -2.54 -5.77
N TRP A 232 20.28 -2.45 -4.84
CA TRP A 232 20.31 -1.54 -3.68
C TRP A 232 21.37 -1.87 -2.62
N SER A 233 22.06 -3.01 -2.75
CA SER A 233 23.21 -3.34 -1.91
C SER A 233 24.51 -2.65 -2.35
N SER A 234 24.55 -2.04 -3.54
CA SER A 234 25.73 -1.32 -4.05
C SER A 234 26.10 -0.09 -3.20
N LYS A 235 27.39 0.23 -3.13
CA LYS A 235 27.88 1.38 -2.35
C LYS A 235 27.38 2.70 -2.94
N GLU A 236 27.31 2.78 -4.25
CA GLU A 236 26.91 3.95 -5.01
C GLU A 236 25.43 4.29 -4.76
N LYS A 237 24.52 3.30 -4.87
CA LYS A 237 23.09 3.52 -4.61
C LYS A 237 22.83 3.86 -3.14
N LYS A 238 23.49 3.18 -2.20
CA LYS A 238 23.40 3.50 -0.77
C LYS A 238 23.87 4.93 -0.47
N ALA A 239 25.01 5.35 -1.03
CA ALA A 239 25.52 6.70 -0.84
C ALA A 239 24.54 7.75 -1.37
N LYS A 240 24.00 7.55 -2.59
CA LYS A 240 22.97 8.44 -3.16
C LYS A 240 21.71 8.47 -2.30
N PHE A 241 21.20 7.33 -1.86
CA PHE A 241 20.01 7.26 -1.00
C PHE A 241 20.21 8.11 0.27
N LEU A 242 21.34 7.93 0.96
CA LEU A 242 21.67 8.66 2.19
C LEU A 242 21.96 10.16 1.95
N GLU A 243 22.45 10.52 0.77
CA GLU A 243 22.60 11.91 0.36
C GLU A 243 21.23 12.57 0.18
N ILE A 244 20.33 11.96 -0.60
CA ILE A 244 19.02 12.54 -0.95
C ILE A 244 18.12 12.63 0.27
N ILE A 245 18.09 11.62 1.14
CA ILE A 245 17.24 11.63 2.35
C ILE A 245 17.60 12.77 3.33
N ASN A 246 18.85 13.25 3.26
CA ASN A 246 19.34 14.36 4.06
C ASN A 246 19.25 15.72 3.35
N ASP A 247 18.89 15.76 2.06
CA ASP A 247 18.78 17.01 1.31
C ASP A 247 17.66 17.89 1.90
N PRO A 248 17.97 19.10 2.43
CA PRO A 248 16.98 19.95 3.08
C PRO A 248 15.80 20.33 2.18
N LYS A 249 16.02 20.44 0.86
CA LYS A 249 14.95 20.78 -0.09
C LYS A 249 14.01 19.60 -0.28
N ILE A 250 14.55 18.40 -0.44
CA ILE A 250 13.76 17.18 -0.60
C ILE A 250 12.98 16.89 0.69
N ARG A 251 13.60 17.06 1.86
CA ARG A 251 12.94 16.93 3.16
C ARG A 251 11.76 17.88 3.31
N LYS A 252 11.94 19.16 2.97
CA LYS A 252 10.87 20.16 2.99
C LYS A 252 9.71 19.80 2.06
N ILE A 253 10.01 19.22 0.88
CA ILE A 253 8.98 18.72 -0.03
C ILE A 253 8.23 17.53 0.61
N ALA A 254 8.94 16.53 1.12
CA ALA A 254 8.33 15.36 1.75
C ALA A 254 7.40 15.70 2.94
N GLU A 255 7.80 16.66 3.78
CA GLU A 255 6.97 17.16 4.89
C GLU A 255 5.69 17.85 4.40
N ALA A 256 5.74 18.56 3.26
CA ALA A 256 4.58 19.24 2.71
C ALA A 256 3.52 18.26 2.15
N HIS A 257 3.94 17.08 1.69
CA HIS A 257 3.08 16.11 1.00
C HIS A 257 2.50 15.00 1.88
N ASP A 258 2.91 14.88 3.16
CA ASP A 258 2.32 13.93 4.15
C ASP A 258 2.36 12.44 3.75
N MET A 259 3.45 12.05 3.08
CA MET A 259 3.68 10.69 2.62
C MET A 259 3.93 9.75 3.80
N THR A 260 3.69 8.45 3.64
CA THR A 260 4.23 7.46 4.59
C THR A 260 5.76 7.35 4.46
N ILE A 261 6.45 6.79 5.45
CA ILE A 261 7.90 6.52 5.36
C ILE A 261 8.19 5.57 4.18
N ALA A 262 7.34 4.57 3.95
CA ALA A 262 7.45 3.67 2.79
C ALA A 262 7.46 4.46 1.48
N GLU A 263 6.45 5.31 1.28
CA GLU A 263 6.35 6.17 0.10
C GLU A 263 7.53 7.12 -0.03
N PHE A 264 8.01 7.69 1.08
CA PHE A 264 9.17 8.56 1.07
C PHE A 264 10.44 7.81 0.65
N TYR A 265 10.68 6.61 1.17
CA TYR A 265 11.82 5.80 0.75
C TYR A 265 11.72 5.38 -0.72
N SER A 266 10.55 4.98 -1.20
CA SER A 266 10.34 4.67 -2.62
C SER A 266 10.51 5.89 -3.51
N LEU A 267 10.14 7.10 -3.06
CA LEU A 267 10.45 8.35 -3.76
C LEU A 267 11.95 8.57 -3.92
N ILE A 268 12.73 8.34 -2.85
CA ILE A 268 14.20 8.41 -2.93
C ILE A 268 14.73 7.38 -3.93
N LYS A 269 14.23 6.14 -3.86
CA LYS A 269 14.64 5.07 -4.78
C LYS A 269 14.33 5.41 -6.24
N ALA A 270 13.12 5.86 -6.52
CA ALA A 270 12.69 6.29 -7.84
C ALA A 270 13.52 7.48 -8.37
N THR A 271 13.90 8.42 -7.49
CA THR A 271 14.78 9.54 -7.85
C THR A 271 16.16 9.06 -8.31
N VAL A 272 16.77 8.13 -7.56
CA VAL A 272 18.07 7.54 -7.94
C VAL A 272 17.96 6.78 -9.26
N SER A 273 16.91 5.97 -9.44
CA SER A 273 16.68 5.24 -10.69
C SER A 273 16.48 6.19 -11.88
N TYR A 274 15.75 7.30 -11.70
CA TYR A 274 15.57 8.30 -12.75
C TYR A 274 16.90 8.97 -13.14
N GLU A 275 17.73 9.37 -12.15
CA GLU A 275 19.06 9.93 -12.39
C GLU A 275 19.98 8.94 -13.13
N GLU A 276 19.86 7.63 -12.88
CA GLU A 276 20.61 6.59 -13.58
C GLU A 276 20.15 6.38 -15.03
N GLU A 277 18.85 6.48 -15.30
CA GLU A 277 18.28 6.25 -16.63
C GLU A 277 18.40 7.47 -17.56
N HIS A 278 18.26 8.69 -17.02
CA HIS A 278 18.19 9.93 -17.80
C HIS A 278 19.42 10.83 -17.63
N GLY A 279 20.33 10.48 -16.72
CA GLY A 279 21.49 11.28 -16.35
C GLY A 279 21.15 12.48 -15.46
N ALA A 280 22.18 13.25 -15.08
CA ALA A 280 22.08 14.37 -14.15
C ALA A 280 21.62 15.71 -14.79
N GLY A 281 20.98 15.66 -15.97
CA GLY A 281 20.62 16.86 -16.72
C GLY A 281 19.48 17.68 -16.10
N GLU A 282 18.56 17.02 -15.40
CA GLU A 282 17.47 17.64 -14.64
C GLU A 282 17.89 17.77 -13.17
N GLY A 283 17.60 18.92 -12.55
CA GLY A 283 17.90 19.11 -11.13
C GLY A 283 17.04 18.18 -10.25
N ARG A 284 17.65 17.57 -9.24
CA ARG A 284 17.00 16.61 -8.32
C ARG A 284 15.65 17.07 -7.75
N GLU A 285 15.52 18.35 -7.43
CA GLU A 285 14.25 18.94 -6.96
C GLU A 285 13.12 18.83 -7.99
N ALA A 286 13.44 19.00 -9.28
CA ALA A 286 12.47 18.86 -10.37
C ALA A 286 12.09 17.39 -10.60
N ILE A 287 13.07 16.48 -10.53
CA ILE A 287 12.85 15.03 -10.59
C ILE A 287 11.87 14.60 -9.47
N VAL A 288 12.14 15.00 -8.22
CA VAL A 288 11.29 14.66 -7.07
C VAL A 288 9.87 15.22 -7.25
N LYS A 289 9.72 16.47 -7.69
CA LYS A 289 8.39 17.07 -7.94
C LYS A 289 7.62 16.33 -9.03
N ARG A 290 8.30 15.88 -10.10
CA ARG A 290 7.71 15.06 -11.16
C ARG A 290 7.20 13.73 -10.59
N ILE A 291 8.05 12.99 -9.86
CA ILE A 291 7.68 11.70 -9.27
C ILE A 291 6.50 11.86 -8.31
N ILE A 292 6.49 12.91 -7.48
CA ILE A 292 5.34 13.19 -6.59
C ILE A 292 4.07 13.48 -7.38
N SER A 293 4.15 14.25 -8.47
CA SER A 293 2.99 14.51 -9.33
C SER A 293 2.44 13.21 -9.95
N GLU A 294 3.31 12.30 -10.38
CA GLU A 294 2.92 10.99 -10.90
C GLU A 294 2.30 10.12 -9.81
N GLN A 295 2.89 10.12 -8.62
CA GLN A 295 2.35 9.44 -7.44
C GLN A 295 0.96 9.95 -7.07
N GLN A 296 0.74 11.27 -7.08
CA GLN A 296 -0.58 11.86 -6.83
C GLN A 296 -1.61 11.45 -7.89
N SER A 297 -1.19 11.35 -9.17
CA SER A 297 -2.05 10.80 -10.22
C SER A 297 -2.36 9.32 -9.98
N PHE A 298 -1.38 8.54 -9.51
CA PHE A 298 -1.57 7.13 -9.16
C PHE A 298 -2.51 6.97 -7.95
N HIS A 299 -2.41 7.83 -6.93
CA HIS A 299 -3.28 7.79 -5.75
C HIS A 299 -4.76 7.83 -6.12
N GLN A 300 -5.12 8.61 -7.14
CA GLN A 300 -6.50 8.75 -7.63
C GLN A 300 -6.95 7.62 -8.56
N ARG A 301 -6.04 6.73 -8.99
CA ARG A 301 -6.36 5.66 -9.93
C ARG A 301 -7.12 4.54 -9.22
N GLU A 302 -8.24 4.13 -9.79
CA GLU A 302 -8.92 2.87 -9.44
C GLU A 302 -8.10 1.71 -10.01
N ILE A 303 -7.63 0.83 -9.13
CA ILE A 303 -6.89 -0.40 -9.49
C ILE A 303 -7.87 -1.56 -9.65
N LEU A 304 -8.84 -1.64 -8.74
CA LEU A 304 -9.91 -2.64 -8.77
C LEU A 304 -11.18 -2.02 -8.18
N GLY A 305 -12.28 -2.00 -8.92
CA GLY A 305 -13.50 -1.36 -8.45
C GLY A 305 -14.70 -1.54 -9.37
N PRO A 306 -15.74 -0.70 -9.22
CA PRO A 306 -16.97 -0.82 -9.99
C PRO A 306 -16.72 -0.59 -11.48
N ASN A 307 -15.70 0.20 -11.83
CA ASN A 307 -15.33 0.52 -13.20
C ASN A 307 -14.45 -0.54 -13.88
N THR A 308 -13.93 -1.54 -13.14
CA THR A 308 -13.09 -2.63 -13.68
C THR A 308 -13.91 -3.59 -14.55
N ALA A 309 -13.94 -3.42 -15.87
CA ALA A 309 -14.78 -4.22 -16.75
C ALA A 309 -14.53 -5.74 -16.61
N LYS A 310 -13.26 -6.14 -16.41
CA LYS A 310 -12.87 -7.53 -16.21
C LYS A 310 -11.76 -7.64 -15.17
N LEU A 311 -11.86 -8.64 -14.30
CA LEU A 311 -10.76 -9.12 -13.46
C LEU A 311 -10.29 -10.46 -14.00
N ILE A 312 -9.00 -10.60 -14.28
CA ILE A 312 -8.35 -11.86 -14.63
C ILE A 312 -7.36 -12.17 -13.53
N THR A 313 -7.45 -13.36 -12.93
CA THR A 313 -6.54 -13.75 -11.85
C THR A 313 -5.99 -15.15 -12.09
N ILE A 314 -4.69 -15.31 -11.85
CA ILE A 314 -3.99 -16.59 -11.92
C ILE A 314 -3.21 -16.83 -10.62
N ALA A 315 -3.38 -18.03 -10.06
CA ALA A 315 -2.65 -18.51 -8.89
C ALA A 315 -1.82 -19.75 -9.27
N GLY A 316 -0.54 -19.73 -8.91
CA GLY A 316 0.37 -20.88 -9.03
C GLY A 316 0.06 -22.00 -8.04
N ASP A 317 0.94 -23.00 -7.96
CA ASP A 317 0.85 -24.12 -7.00
C ASP A 317 1.30 -23.75 -5.57
N HIS A 318 1.34 -24.70 -4.64
CA HIS A 318 2.02 -24.55 -3.33
C HIS A 318 1.65 -23.34 -2.43
N GLY A 319 0.35 -23.14 -2.20
CA GLY A 319 -0.13 -22.16 -1.21
C GLY A 319 -0.50 -20.81 -1.81
N PHE A 320 -0.31 -20.61 -3.11
CA PHE A 320 -0.97 -19.53 -3.83
C PHE A 320 -2.46 -19.84 -4.00
N SER A 321 -3.30 -18.81 -3.89
CA SER A 321 -4.73 -18.92 -4.05
C SER A 321 -5.30 -17.67 -4.70
N ASN A 322 -6.42 -17.85 -5.39
CA ASN A 322 -7.25 -16.75 -5.88
C ASN A 322 -8.24 -16.26 -4.81
N ASN A 323 -8.35 -16.92 -3.65
CA ASN A 323 -9.37 -16.63 -2.64
C ASN A 323 -9.28 -15.20 -2.11
N GLU A 324 -8.07 -14.76 -1.78
CA GLU A 324 -7.74 -13.40 -1.33
C GLU A 324 -8.20 -12.37 -2.37
N THR A 325 -7.74 -12.51 -3.62
CA THR A 325 -8.12 -11.62 -4.73
C THR A 325 -9.62 -11.62 -4.98
N CYS A 326 -10.29 -12.77 -4.86
CA CYS A 326 -11.74 -12.88 -5.03
C CYS A 326 -12.52 -12.24 -3.88
N ALA A 327 -12.05 -12.36 -2.65
CA ALA A 327 -12.65 -11.69 -1.50
C ALA A 327 -12.58 -10.17 -1.66
N VAL A 328 -11.43 -9.65 -2.11
CA VAL A 328 -11.26 -8.23 -2.44
C VAL A 328 -12.17 -7.81 -3.59
N ALA A 329 -12.25 -8.60 -4.68
CA ALA A 329 -13.14 -8.34 -5.81
C ALA A 329 -14.62 -8.29 -5.39
N SER A 330 -15.04 -9.19 -4.51
CA SER A 330 -16.38 -9.19 -3.93
C SER A 330 -16.62 -7.95 -3.05
N ALA A 331 -15.65 -7.55 -2.24
CA ALA A 331 -15.74 -6.37 -1.38
C ALA A 331 -15.90 -5.06 -2.18
N VAL A 332 -15.27 -4.95 -3.34
CA VAL A 332 -15.46 -3.80 -4.26
C VAL A 332 -16.71 -3.92 -5.14
N GLY A 333 -17.42 -5.05 -5.09
CA GLY A 333 -18.67 -5.28 -5.83
C GLY A 333 -18.48 -5.64 -7.30
N ILE A 334 -17.37 -6.29 -7.68
CA ILE A 334 -17.22 -6.89 -9.01
C ILE A 334 -18.09 -8.14 -9.08
N ALA A 335 -18.98 -8.20 -10.08
CA ALA A 335 -19.82 -9.36 -10.31
C ALA A 335 -19.00 -10.58 -10.76
N ASP A 336 -19.40 -11.79 -10.35
CA ASP A 336 -18.65 -13.03 -10.62
C ASP A 336 -18.42 -13.29 -12.11
N ASN A 337 -19.37 -12.91 -12.98
CA ASN A 337 -19.23 -13.04 -14.44
C ASN A 337 -18.14 -12.13 -15.04
N ARG A 338 -17.72 -11.09 -14.33
CA ARG A 338 -16.58 -10.22 -14.68
C ARG A 338 -15.25 -10.78 -14.18
N VAL A 339 -15.25 -11.85 -13.37
CA VAL A 339 -14.04 -12.48 -12.84
C VAL A 339 -13.70 -13.74 -13.64
N VAL A 340 -12.47 -13.84 -14.15
CA VAL A 340 -11.92 -15.06 -14.75
C VAL A 340 -10.78 -15.53 -13.86
N LYS A 341 -10.83 -16.79 -13.44
CA LYS A 341 -9.91 -17.37 -12.47
C LYS A 341 -9.18 -18.55 -13.09
N PHE A 342 -7.87 -18.58 -12.91
CA PHE A 342 -6.99 -19.68 -13.28
C PHE A 342 -6.28 -20.16 -12.01
N THR A 343 -6.37 -21.45 -11.71
CA THR A 343 -5.74 -22.05 -10.54
C THR A 343 -4.94 -23.26 -11.00
N VAL A 344 -3.69 -23.33 -10.55
CA VAL A 344 -2.76 -24.39 -10.93
C VAL A 344 -2.63 -25.36 -9.76
N GLU A 345 -3.16 -26.56 -9.96
CA GLU A 345 -3.07 -27.68 -9.02
C GLU A 345 -2.07 -28.73 -9.53
N LYS A 346 -1.66 -29.66 -8.67
CA LYS A 346 -0.61 -30.66 -8.93
C LYS A 346 -0.75 -31.42 -10.26
N ASP A 347 -1.98 -31.71 -10.69
CA ASP A 347 -2.27 -32.47 -11.92
C ASP A 347 -2.94 -31.61 -13.02
N SER A 348 -2.80 -30.28 -12.94
CA SER A 348 -3.36 -29.36 -13.91
C SER A 348 -2.64 -29.41 -15.25
N ASP A 349 -3.41 -29.29 -16.34
CA ASP A 349 -2.87 -29.04 -17.68
C ASP A 349 -2.41 -27.56 -17.78
N CYS A 350 -1.17 -27.32 -17.34
CA CYS A 350 -0.58 -25.99 -17.33
C CYS A 350 -0.55 -25.33 -18.72
N ALA A 351 -0.37 -26.11 -19.80
CA ALA A 351 -0.38 -25.56 -21.16
C ALA A 351 -1.75 -24.98 -21.51
N LYS A 352 -2.83 -25.70 -21.18
CA LYS A 352 -4.20 -25.21 -21.37
C LYS A 352 -4.52 -24.01 -20.49
N ILE A 353 -4.05 -24.00 -19.24
CA ILE A 353 -4.21 -22.85 -18.33
C ILE A 353 -3.49 -21.62 -18.89
N THR A 354 -2.23 -21.75 -19.29
CA THR A 354 -1.43 -20.68 -19.88
C THR A 354 -2.10 -20.16 -21.16
N GLN A 355 -2.56 -21.04 -22.05
CA GLN A 355 -3.29 -20.64 -23.25
C GLN A 355 -4.59 -19.90 -22.90
N GLY A 356 -5.37 -20.38 -21.93
CA GLY A 356 -6.60 -19.74 -21.48
C GLY A 356 -6.35 -18.36 -20.85
N PHE A 357 -5.29 -18.23 -20.06
CA PHE A 357 -4.87 -16.97 -19.44
C PHE A 357 -4.45 -15.94 -20.49
N LEU A 358 -3.54 -16.30 -21.39
CA LEU A 358 -3.07 -15.42 -22.47
C LEU A 358 -4.20 -15.03 -23.42
N LYS A 359 -5.09 -15.98 -23.75
CA LYS A 359 -6.29 -15.67 -24.54
C LYS A 359 -7.18 -14.66 -23.81
N SER A 360 -7.36 -14.81 -22.51
CA SER A 360 -8.16 -13.86 -21.71
C SER A 360 -7.53 -12.46 -21.70
N ILE A 361 -6.20 -12.34 -21.67
CA ILE A 361 -5.49 -11.06 -21.82
C ILE A 361 -5.72 -10.48 -23.22
N SER A 362 -5.61 -11.29 -24.27
CA SER A 362 -5.84 -10.85 -25.65
C SER A 362 -7.26 -10.32 -25.84
N ASP A 363 -8.26 -11.08 -25.38
CA ASP A 363 -9.69 -10.81 -25.60
C ASP A 363 -10.30 -9.81 -24.60
N CYS A 364 -9.56 -9.39 -23.56
CA CYS A 364 -10.14 -8.54 -22.51
C CYS A 364 -10.58 -7.16 -23.01
N PRO A 365 -11.63 -6.56 -22.43
CA PRO A 365 -12.01 -5.18 -22.72
C PRO A 365 -11.02 -4.18 -22.10
N GLU A 366 -11.21 -2.90 -22.42
CA GLU A 366 -10.58 -1.81 -21.65
C GLU A 366 -10.96 -1.88 -20.17
N ARG A 367 -10.16 -1.25 -19.29
CA ARG A 367 -10.35 -1.25 -17.83
C ARG A 367 -10.30 -2.66 -17.23
N THR A 368 -9.30 -3.44 -17.65
CA THR A 368 -9.06 -4.80 -17.14
C THR A 368 -7.94 -4.81 -16.11
N THR A 369 -8.18 -5.46 -14.98
CA THR A 369 -7.15 -5.71 -13.96
C THR A 369 -6.72 -7.17 -14.03
N ILE A 370 -5.41 -7.40 -14.07
CA ILE A 370 -4.79 -8.72 -14.15
C ILE A 370 -3.97 -8.92 -12.89
N PHE A 371 -4.30 -9.94 -12.11
CA PHE A 371 -3.62 -10.27 -10.86
C PHE A 371 -2.90 -11.61 -10.99
N VAL A 372 -1.59 -11.60 -10.83
CA VAL A 372 -0.72 -12.78 -10.93
C VAL A 372 -0.13 -13.06 -9.55
N ASN A 373 -0.48 -14.19 -8.95
CA ASN A 373 0.01 -14.64 -7.65
C ASN A 373 0.70 -16.01 -7.82
N ALA A 374 2.01 -16.01 -8.01
CA ALA A 374 2.75 -17.22 -8.37
C ALA A 374 4.22 -17.12 -7.95
N HIS A 375 5.02 -18.15 -8.24
CA HIS A 375 6.47 -17.98 -8.21
C HIS A 375 6.91 -17.10 -9.40
N GLY A 376 7.97 -16.33 -9.18
CA GLY A 376 8.48 -15.39 -10.19
C GLY A 376 9.97 -15.57 -10.43
N GLN A 377 10.35 -15.46 -11.69
CA GLN A 377 11.73 -15.43 -12.18
C GLN A 377 11.92 -14.19 -13.04
N MET A 378 13.17 -13.89 -13.42
CA MET A 378 13.46 -12.68 -14.20
C MET A 378 12.85 -12.71 -15.62
N ASP A 379 12.68 -13.90 -16.20
CA ASP A 379 12.29 -14.14 -17.59
C ASP A 379 10.97 -14.91 -17.77
N HIS A 380 10.39 -15.44 -16.70
CA HIS A 380 9.10 -16.13 -16.75
C HIS A 380 8.32 -16.08 -15.43
N ILE A 381 7.02 -16.33 -15.52
CA ILE A 381 6.15 -16.62 -14.37
C ILE A 381 6.09 -18.13 -14.21
N HIS A 382 6.45 -18.62 -13.03
CA HIS A 382 6.53 -20.04 -12.73
C HIS A 382 5.22 -20.49 -12.07
N LEU A 383 4.39 -21.23 -12.80
CA LEU A 383 3.07 -21.63 -12.31
C LEU A 383 3.05 -22.95 -11.51
N SER A 384 3.96 -23.88 -11.82
CA SER A 384 3.99 -25.22 -11.22
C SER A 384 5.41 -25.74 -11.14
N ARG A 385 5.81 -26.39 -10.04
CA ARG A 385 7.12 -27.05 -9.91
C ARG A 385 7.33 -28.23 -10.87
N HIS A 386 6.28 -28.69 -11.55
CA HIS A 386 6.37 -29.73 -12.55
C HIS A 386 6.62 -29.11 -13.93
N ASP A 387 7.70 -29.53 -14.61
CA ASP A 387 8.13 -29.03 -15.91
C ASP A 387 6.95 -28.94 -16.88
N ASN A 388 6.72 -27.75 -17.47
CA ASN A 388 5.62 -27.30 -18.37
C ASN A 388 4.65 -26.24 -17.79
N GLY A 389 4.98 -25.63 -16.65
CA GLY A 389 4.18 -24.57 -16.02
C GLY A 389 4.43 -23.13 -16.48
N ASP A 390 5.53 -22.87 -17.16
CA ASP A 390 6.04 -21.49 -17.22
C ASP A 390 5.32 -20.63 -18.25
N ILE A 391 5.15 -19.35 -17.92
CA ILE A 391 4.73 -18.32 -18.86
C ILE A 391 5.95 -17.44 -19.19
N PRO A 392 6.64 -17.69 -20.31
CA PRO A 392 7.74 -16.86 -20.77
C PRO A 392 7.29 -15.42 -21.02
N ILE A 393 8.17 -14.49 -20.67
CA ILE A 393 7.91 -13.06 -20.80
C ILE A 393 7.65 -12.64 -22.25
N GLU A 394 8.32 -13.27 -23.22
CA GLU A 394 8.15 -13.00 -24.65
C GLU A 394 6.73 -13.29 -25.11
N ILE A 395 6.08 -14.30 -24.54
CA ILE A 395 4.71 -14.67 -24.92
C ILE A 395 3.71 -13.65 -24.35
N VAL A 396 3.92 -13.17 -23.13
CA VAL A 396 3.12 -12.08 -22.55
C VAL A 396 3.31 -10.80 -23.37
N ALA A 397 4.57 -10.43 -23.67
CA ALA A 397 4.92 -9.27 -24.48
C ALA A 397 4.26 -9.34 -25.86
N LYS A 398 4.36 -10.49 -26.55
CA LYS A 398 3.72 -10.71 -27.85
C LYS A 398 2.21 -10.54 -27.77
N THR A 399 1.57 -11.09 -26.74
CA THR A 399 0.11 -10.99 -26.54
C THR A 399 -0.34 -9.53 -26.42
N LEU A 400 0.44 -8.70 -25.71
CA LEU A 400 0.15 -7.26 -25.56
C LEU A 400 0.36 -6.48 -26.86
N ILE A 401 1.44 -6.76 -27.59
CA ILE A 401 1.71 -6.12 -28.90
C ILE A 401 0.66 -6.53 -29.94
N ASP A 402 0.32 -7.82 -30.02
CA ASP A 402 -0.74 -8.31 -30.89
C ASP A 402 -2.07 -7.59 -30.60
N LYS A 403 -2.40 -7.36 -29.32
CA LYS A 403 -3.59 -6.60 -28.92
C LYS A 403 -3.58 -5.17 -29.45
N VAL A 404 -2.45 -4.46 -29.39
CA VAL A 404 -2.31 -3.12 -29.97
C VAL A 404 -2.51 -3.14 -31.48
N ILE A 405 -1.90 -4.10 -32.18
CA ILE A 405 -1.97 -4.24 -33.64
C ILE A 405 -3.40 -4.56 -34.08
N ILE A 406 -4.04 -5.55 -33.46
CA ILE A 406 -5.39 -5.99 -33.79
C ILE A 406 -6.42 -4.89 -33.52
N SER A 407 -6.30 -4.20 -32.38
CA SER A 407 -7.21 -3.10 -32.03
C SER A 407 -6.96 -1.83 -32.84
N LYS A 408 -5.77 -1.65 -33.42
CA LYS A 408 -5.29 -0.40 -34.02
C LYS A 408 -5.40 0.81 -33.08
N ASN A 409 -5.36 0.56 -31.76
CA ASN A 409 -5.50 1.57 -30.73
C ASN A 409 -4.24 1.57 -29.83
N PRO A 410 -3.36 2.59 -29.95
CA PRO A 410 -2.14 2.67 -29.13
C PRO A 410 -2.42 2.92 -27.64
N GLU A 411 -3.64 3.32 -27.28
CA GLU A 411 -4.03 3.60 -25.90
C GLU A 411 -4.60 2.38 -25.17
N ILE A 412 -4.86 1.26 -25.88
CA ILE A 412 -5.63 0.13 -25.36
C ILE A 412 -5.02 -0.45 -24.08
N LEU A 413 -3.69 -0.54 -24.03
CA LEU A 413 -2.96 -1.10 -22.89
C LEU A 413 -2.95 -0.14 -21.68
N GLY A 414 -3.02 1.18 -21.89
CA GLY A 414 -3.02 2.17 -20.81
C GLY A 414 -4.22 2.09 -19.87
N SER A 415 -5.29 1.42 -20.30
CA SER A 415 -6.47 1.11 -19.50
C SER A 415 -6.33 -0.18 -18.67
N MET A 416 -5.27 -0.96 -18.89
CA MET A 416 -5.01 -2.21 -18.19
C MET A 416 -4.17 -1.96 -16.94
N THR A 417 -4.29 -2.84 -15.95
CA THR A 417 -3.44 -2.83 -14.76
C THR A 417 -3.00 -4.24 -14.42
N PHE A 418 -1.69 -4.45 -14.37
CA PHE A 418 -1.07 -5.70 -13.95
C PHE A 418 -0.62 -5.57 -12.51
N VAL A 419 -0.97 -6.55 -11.68
CA VAL A 419 -0.43 -6.71 -10.33
C VAL A 419 0.32 -8.03 -10.29
N PHE A 420 1.65 -7.94 -10.21
CA PHE A 420 2.55 -9.09 -10.11
C PHE A 420 2.95 -9.29 -8.64
N ASP A 421 2.25 -10.21 -7.98
CA ASP A 421 2.51 -10.63 -6.61
C ASP A 421 3.40 -11.88 -6.61
N ASN A 422 4.65 -11.69 -7.05
CA ASN A 422 5.63 -12.77 -7.19
C ASN A 422 7.07 -12.28 -6.99
N CYS A 423 8.00 -13.20 -6.76
CA CYS A 423 9.42 -12.88 -6.62
C CYS A 423 9.96 -12.23 -7.91
N LEU A 424 10.92 -11.29 -7.79
CA LEU A 424 11.59 -10.67 -8.95
C LEU A 424 10.64 -9.94 -9.93
N SER A 425 9.42 -9.62 -9.49
CA SER A 425 8.39 -8.95 -10.28
C SER A 425 8.83 -7.62 -10.90
N TYR A 426 9.73 -6.87 -10.24
CA TYR A 426 10.34 -5.65 -10.79
C TYR A 426 11.14 -5.95 -12.06
N ASN A 427 11.99 -6.97 -12.00
CA ASN A 427 12.88 -7.36 -13.09
C ASN A 427 12.05 -7.88 -14.27
N PHE A 428 11.03 -8.69 -13.97
CA PHE A 428 10.05 -9.13 -14.96
C PHE A 428 9.35 -7.92 -15.62
N ALA A 429 8.84 -6.95 -14.86
CA ALA A 429 8.18 -5.77 -15.43
C ALA A 429 9.10 -4.98 -16.38
N LYS A 430 10.35 -4.71 -15.99
CA LYS A 430 11.34 -4.04 -16.86
C LYS A 430 11.67 -4.86 -18.11
N ALA A 431 11.80 -6.19 -17.97
CA ALA A 431 12.08 -7.08 -19.09
C ALA A 431 10.88 -7.18 -20.05
N LEU A 432 9.65 -7.05 -19.54
CA LEU A 432 8.41 -7.13 -20.33
C LEU A 432 8.34 -5.96 -21.31
N VAL A 433 8.59 -4.74 -20.83
CA VAL A 433 8.61 -3.54 -21.69
C VAL A 433 9.71 -3.64 -22.74
N LYS A 434 10.90 -4.14 -22.39
CA LYS A 434 12.00 -4.38 -23.35
C LYS A 434 11.62 -5.43 -24.40
N ALA A 435 10.99 -6.52 -24.00
CA ALA A 435 10.54 -7.58 -24.90
C ALA A 435 9.45 -7.07 -25.84
N MET A 436 8.50 -6.28 -25.34
CA MET A 436 7.46 -5.62 -26.14
C MET A 436 8.09 -4.73 -27.22
N LYS A 437 9.07 -3.89 -26.85
CA LYS A 437 9.78 -3.04 -27.81
C LYS A 437 10.51 -3.87 -28.87
N LYS A 438 11.24 -4.91 -28.47
CA LYS A 438 11.99 -5.78 -29.38
C LYS A 438 11.06 -6.47 -30.39
N ILE A 439 9.91 -6.96 -29.93
CA ILE A 439 8.90 -7.59 -30.80
C ILE A 439 8.35 -6.56 -31.78
N HIS A 440 7.99 -5.36 -31.30
CA HIS A 440 7.47 -4.28 -32.12
C HIS A 440 8.46 -3.83 -33.20
N ASP A 441 9.72 -3.56 -32.83
CA ASP A 441 10.79 -3.16 -33.76
C ASP A 441 11.08 -4.24 -34.83
N GLY A 442 10.80 -5.51 -34.52
CA GLY A 442 11.00 -6.64 -35.43
C GLY A 442 9.90 -6.80 -36.47
N LEU A 443 8.81 -6.04 -36.38
CA LEU A 443 7.73 -6.05 -37.36
C LEU A 443 8.08 -5.16 -38.55
N THR A 444 7.82 -5.64 -39.76
CA THR A 444 8.21 -4.96 -41.01
C THR A 444 7.10 -4.10 -41.64
N ASP A 445 5.99 -3.88 -40.93
CA ASP A 445 4.83 -3.14 -41.44
C ASP A 445 5.02 -1.61 -41.25
N ASN A 446 5.09 -0.89 -42.37
CA ASN A 446 5.28 0.57 -42.41
C ASN A 446 4.10 1.37 -41.81
N ASN A 447 2.96 0.73 -41.49
CA ASN A 447 1.79 1.38 -40.89
C ASN A 447 1.69 1.20 -39.36
N LEU A 448 2.72 0.62 -38.73
CA LEU A 448 2.71 0.45 -37.28
C LEU A 448 2.84 1.79 -36.57
N VAL A 449 2.02 1.97 -35.53
CA VAL A 449 2.19 3.08 -34.60
C VAL A 449 3.55 2.95 -33.94
N ASP A 450 4.32 4.04 -33.89
CA ASP A 450 5.60 4.09 -33.18
C ASP A 450 5.45 3.59 -31.74
N PHE A 451 6.38 2.76 -31.28
CA PHE A 451 6.37 2.20 -29.93
C PHE A 451 6.30 3.30 -28.86
N SER A 452 6.95 4.45 -29.11
CA SER A 452 6.94 5.60 -28.21
C SER A 452 5.54 6.21 -27.98
N LYS A 453 4.57 5.89 -28.85
CA LYS A 453 3.18 6.35 -28.76
C LYS A 453 2.26 5.30 -28.14
N ILE A 454 2.72 4.07 -27.93
CA ILE A 454 1.91 3.04 -27.28
C ILE A 454 1.90 3.35 -25.79
N LYS A 455 0.72 3.58 -25.22
CA LYS A 455 0.59 3.81 -23.79
C LYS A 455 0.73 2.50 -23.04
N MET A 456 1.76 2.40 -22.19
CA MET A 456 2.01 1.21 -21.40
C MET A 456 0.92 0.97 -20.33
N PRO A 457 0.65 -0.30 -19.98
CA PRO A 457 -0.22 -0.60 -18.85
C PRO A 457 0.41 -0.12 -17.55
N THR A 458 -0.42 0.14 -16.53
CA THR A 458 0.11 0.30 -15.17
C THR A 458 0.54 -1.07 -14.65
N ILE A 459 1.77 -1.18 -14.17
CA ILE A 459 2.31 -2.41 -13.59
C ILE A 459 2.66 -2.15 -12.13
N ILE A 460 2.09 -2.95 -11.24
CA ILE A 460 2.37 -2.94 -9.80
C ILE A 460 3.09 -4.23 -9.47
N THR A 461 4.22 -4.14 -8.79
CA THR A 461 5.07 -5.29 -8.48
C THR A 461 5.22 -5.44 -6.97
N ALA A 462 5.10 -6.66 -6.47
CA ALA A 462 5.29 -6.99 -5.05
C ALA A 462 6.75 -7.26 -4.70
N ALA A 463 7.69 -6.73 -5.47
CA ALA A 463 9.12 -6.74 -5.19
C ALA A 463 9.77 -5.58 -5.94
N HIS A 464 10.86 -5.08 -5.39
CA HIS A 464 11.74 -4.08 -5.99
C HIS A 464 12.93 -4.74 -6.69
N GLU A 465 13.82 -3.93 -7.26
CA GLU A 465 14.95 -4.37 -8.08
C GLU A 465 15.78 -5.50 -7.45
N ALA A 466 15.80 -6.65 -8.13
CA ALA A 466 16.54 -7.87 -7.77
C ALA A 466 16.17 -8.48 -6.41
N SER A 467 14.95 -8.20 -5.93
CA SER A 467 14.47 -8.66 -4.63
C SER A 467 13.41 -9.76 -4.74
N PRO A 468 13.41 -10.72 -3.81
CA PRO A 468 12.30 -11.66 -3.66
C PRO A 468 11.06 -10.96 -3.09
N SER A 469 9.92 -11.64 -3.24
CA SER A 469 8.69 -11.37 -2.49
C SER A 469 8.40 -12.59 -1.62
N TYR A 470 7.86 -12.37 -0.41
CA TYR A 470 7.63 -13.42 0.58
C TYR A 470 6.14 -13.61 0.86
N ILE A 471 5.72 -14.87 0.97
CA ILE A 471 4.30 -15.27 1.05
C ILE A 471 3.57 -14.60 2.24
N GLY A 472 4.25 -14.41 3.38
CA GLY A 472 3.68 -13.77 4.57
C GLY A 472 3.32 -12.29 4.38
N HIS A 473 4.03 -11.59 3.49
CA HIS A 473 3.94 -10.15 3.26
C HIS A 473 3.70 -9.84 1.77
N SER A 474 2.60 -10.38 1.24
CA SER A 474 2.17 -10.23 -0.15
C SER A 474 1.12 -9.13 -0.32
N ILE A 475 0.98 -8.59 -1.53
CA ILE A 475 -0.04 -7.57 -1.85
C ILE A 475 -1.45 -8.11 -1.54
N ASN A 476 -1.71 -9.37 -1.90
CA ASN A 476 -3.00 -10.02 -1.67
C ASN A 476 -3.37 -10.14 -0.18
N ASN A 477 -2.44 -10.59 0.67
CA ASN A 477 -2.68 -10.74 2.10
C ASN A 477 -2.92 -9.39 2.76
N SER A 478 -2.12 -8.40 2.40
CA SER A 478 -2.28 -7.04 2.91
C SER A 478 -3.62 -6.43 2.51
N LEU A 479 -4.03 -6.56 1.24
CA LEU A 479 -5.36 -6.13 0.78
C LEU A 479 -6.50 -6.84 1.52
N LYS A 480 -6.37 -8.15 1.80
CA LYS A 480 -7.36 -8.91 2.56
C LYS A 480 -7.50 -8.40 4.00
N SER A 481 -6.41 -7.99 4.65
CA SER A 481 -6.46 -7.38 5.99
C SER A 481 -7.29 -6.09 6.02
N GLN A 482 -7.36 -5.38 4.89
CA GLN A 482 -8.05 -4.09 4.74
C GLN A 482 -9.47 -4.22 4.15
N ILE A 483 -10.06 -5.43 4.12
CA ILE A 483 -11.32 -5.69 3.40
C ILE A 483 -12.50 -4.84 3.89
N GLY A 484 -12.53 -4.48 5.18
CA GLY A 484 -13.56 -3.62 5.75
C GLY A 484 -13.52 -2.21 5.15
N GLY A 485 -12.33 -1.60 5.10
CA GLY A 485 -12.13 -0.29 4.48
C GLY A 485 -12.41 -0.30 2.97
N ILE A 486 -11.95 -1.35 2.27
CA ILE A 486 -12.19 -1.56 0.83
C ILE A 486 -13.69 -1.65 0.54
N ARG A 487 -14.46 -2.34 1.39
CA ARG A 487 -15.92 -2.48 1.22
C ARG A 487 -16.64 -1.13 1.34
N LYS A 488 -16.22 -0.27 2.27
CA LYS A 488 -16.79 1.07 2.43
C LYS A 488 -16.50 1.97 1.22
N GLU A 489 -15.28 1.92 0.70
CA GLU A 489 -14.88 2.69 -0.49
C GLU A 489 -15.40 2.12 -1.80
N ARG A 490 -15.73 0.82 -1.80
CA ARG A 490 -16.05 0.02 -2.97
C ARG A 490 -14.96 0.02 -4.04
N ALA A 491 -13.71 0.31 -3.69
CA ALA A 491 -12.59 0.33 -4.61
C ALA A 491 -11.27 0.03 -3.89
N VAL A 492 -10.34 -0.58 -4.63
CA VAL A 492 -8.90 -0.55 -4.33
C VAL A 492 -8.31 0.58 -5.18
N THR A 493 -7.85 1.63 -4.51
CA THR A 493 -7.21 2.79 -5.15
C THR A 493 -5.70 2.69 -5.04
N GLY A 494 -4.98 3.43 -5.90
CA GLY A 494 -3.53 3.56 -5.77
C GLY A 494 -3.13 4.17 -4.42
N ARG A 495 -3.97 5.03 -3.84
CA ARG A 495 -3.75 5.59 -2.50
C ARG A 495 -3.72 4.51 -1.43
N ARG A 496 -4.68 3.58 -1.45
CA ARG A 496 -4.70 2.45 -0.52
C ARG A 496 -3.49 1.53 -0.69
N LEU A 497 -3.06 1.30 -1.94
CA LEU A 497 -1.85 0.53 -2.18
C LEU A 497 -0.60 1.21 -1.59
N ALA A 498 -0.46 2.52 -1.78
CA ALA A 498 0.71 3.26 -1.33
C ALA A 498 0.73 3.52 0.19
N GLN A 499 -0.42 3.74 0.82
CA GLN A 499 -0.49 4.18 2.22
C GLN A 499 -0.83 3.07 3.22
N GLU A 500 -1.35 1.93 2.75
CA GLU A 500 -1.72 0.80 3.62
C GLU A 500 -0.97 -0.47 3.25
N VAL A 501 -1.01 -0.85 1.96
CA VAL A 501 -0.40 -2.12 1.52
C VAL A 501 1.11 -2.04 1.48
N GLN A 502 1.66 -0.98 0.89
CA GLN A 502 3.10 -0.84 0.77
C GLN A 502 3.78 -0.81 2.14
N PRO A 503 3.35 -0.02 3.15
CA PRO A 503 3.94 -0.06 4.48
C PRO A 503 3.93 -1.45 5.15
N ASP A 504 2.84 -2.19 4.98
CA ASP A 504 2.65 -3.53 5.57
C ASP A 504 3.66 -4.54 5.00
N ILE A 505 4.00 -4.41 3.71
CA ILE A 505 4.94 -5.31 3.04
C ILE A 505 6.37 -4.75 2.94
N TYR A 506 6.61 -3.47 3.25
CA TYR A 506 7.86 -2.74 2.95
C TYR A 506 9.12 -3.37 3.57
N ARG A 507 8.98 -4.05 4.72
CA ARG A 507 10.12 -4.68 5.39
C ARG A 507 10.73 -5.78 4.54
N ASP A 508 9.85 -6.64 4.02
CA ASP A 508 10.21 -7.91 3.41
C ASP A 508 10.23 -7.81 1.89
N SER A 509 9.45 -6.86 1.38
CA SER A 509 9.31 -6.51 -0.02
C SER A 509 9.30 -4.98 -0.17
N ASP A 510 9.39 -4.44 -1.38
CA ASP A 510 9.02 -3.04 -1.62
C ASP A 510 8.20 -2.97 -2.90
N LEU A 511 7.02 -2.37 -2.79
CA LEU A 511 6.09 -2.23 -3.90
C LEU A 511 6.66 -1.23 -4.91
N THR A 512 6.79 -1.65 -6.18
CA THR A 512 7.16 -0.73 -7.26
C THR A 512 6.01 -0.53 -8.22
N ILE A 513 5.85 0.72 -8.70
CA ILE A 513 4.79 1.12 -9.62
C ILE A 513 5.45 1.64 -10.89
N PHE A 514 5.12 1.02 -12.01
CA PHE A 514 5.44 1.51 -13.35
C PHE A 514 4.15 2.10 -13.92
N SER A 515 4.11 3.42 -14.07
CA SER A 515 2.92 4.14 -14.52
C SER A 515 3.31 5.35 -15.35
N GLY A 516 2.72 5.48 -16.54
CA GLY A 516 2.98 6.59 -17.45
C GLY A 516 3.01 6.14 -18.90
N GLN A 517 3.47 7.02 -19.80
CA GLN A 517 3.61 6.67 -21.22
C GLN A 517 4.71 5.62 -21.47
N ASN A 518 5.77 5.57 -20.64
CA ASN A 518 6.96 4.74 -20.89
C ASN A 518 7.14 3.56 -19.92
N GLY A 519 6.12 3.24 -19.11
CA GLY A 519 6.23 2.25 -18.04
C GLY A 519 6.95 2.85 -16.85
#